data_AF-A0A2W7AA81-F1
#
_entry.id   AF-A0A2W7AA81-F1
#
_cell.length_a   1.000
_cell.length_b   1.000
_cell.length_c   1.000
_cell.angle_alpha   90.00
_cell.angle_beta   90.00
_cell.angle_gamma   90.00
#
_symmetry.space_group_name_H-M   'P 1'
#
loop_
_entity.id
_entity.type
_entity.pdbx_description
1 polymer ?
#
loop_
_entity_poly.entity_id
_entity_poly.type
_entity_poly.pdbx_seq_one_letter_code
_entity_poly.pdbx_strand_id
1 'polypeptide(L)'
;MDYSFPSGHSMSAISFYGLLAASFTAFFSVPLVITTTVAMVVTLGVGFSRMYLGVHWPTDVLSGWVAGGIWLGACLQGLSQIGGI
;
A
#
# COMPACT_ATOMS: atom_id res chain seq x y z
N MET A 1 5.44 17.29 -14.21
CA MET A 1 4.11 17.87 -13.97
C MET A 1 3.25 16.73 -13.43
N ASP A 2 3.52 16.33 -12.20
CA ASP A 2 2.76 15.27 -11.54
C ASP A 2 1.46 15.88 -11.02
N TYR A 3 0.32 15.36 -11.45
CA TYR A 3 -0.98 15.78 -10.95
C TYR A 3 -1.03 15.54 -9.44
N SER A 4 -1.42 16.55 -8.67
CA SER A 4 -1.56 16.46 -7.19
C SER A 4 -2.64 15.45 -6.76
N PHE A 5 -3.42 14.92 -7.70
CA PHE A 5 -4.53 14.02 -7.42
C PHE A 5 -4.59 12.86 -8.42
N PRO A 6 -4.67 11.58 -7.96
CA PRO A 6 -4.43 11.10 -6.60
C PRO A 6 -2.92 11.05 -6.25
N SER A 7 -2.57 10.97 -4.96
CA SER A 7 -1.16 10.83 -4.55
C SER A 7 -0.57 9.49 -5.03
N GLY A 8 0.22 9.54 -6.11
CA GLY A 8 0.91 8.36 -6.65
C GLY A 8 1.86 7.70 -5.64
N HIS A 9 2.47 8.48 -4.74
CA HIS A 9 3.32 7.95 -3.66
C HIS A 9 2.50 7.19 -2.60
N SER A 10 1.29 7.64 -2.31
CA SER A 10 0.39 6.95 -1.37
C SER A 10 -0.17 5.67 -1.98
N MET A 11 -0.49 5.69 -3.28
CA MET A 11 -0.94 4.52 -4.03
C MET A 11 0.17 3.45 -4.15
N SER A 12 1.39 3.87 -4.50
CA SER A 12 2.53 2.95 -4.62
C SER A 12 2.95 2.37 -3.28
N ALA A 13 2.90 3.14 -2.20
CA ALA A 13 3.19 2.66 -0.85
C ALA A 13 2.23 1.51 -0.46
N ILE A 14 0.91 1.69 -0.56
CA ILE A 14 -0.03 0.62 -0.22
C ILE A 14 0.14 -0.61 -1.10
N SER A 15 0.28 -0.40 -2.42
CA SER A 15 0.36 -1.51 -3.37
C SER A 15 1.63 -2.33 -3.15
N PHE A 16 2.77 -1.65 -3.03
CA PHE A 16 4.08 -2.30 -2.88
C PHE A 16 4.23 -2.94 -1.50
N TYR A 17 3.99 -2.20 -0.42
CA TYR A 17 4.16 -2.74 0.93
C TYR A 17 3.12 -3.82 1.27
N GLY A 18 1.91 -3.72 0.71
CA GLY A 18 0.90 -4.77 0.84
C GLY A 18 1.27 -6.07 0.13
N LEU A 19 1.76 -6.00 -1.11
CA LEU A 19 2.25 -7.18 -1.85
C LEU A 19 3.48 -7.79 -1.16
N LEU A 20 4.38 -6.95 -0.66
CA LEU A 20 5.56 -7.39 0.07
C LEU A 20 5.15 -8.12 1.36
N ALA A 21 4.19 -7.58 2.12
CA ALA A 21 3.66 -8.24 3.31
C ALA A 21 3.04 -9.61 3.02
N ALA A 22 2.26 -9.72 1.94
CA ALA A 22 1.68 -10.99 1.52
C ALA A 22 2.76 -12.00 1.11
N SER A 23 3.77 -11.56 0.36
CA SER A 23 4.89 -12.39 -0.07
C SER A 23 5.72 -12.90 1.11
N PHE A 24 6.00 -12.03 2.09
CA PHE A 24 6.72 -12.43 3.32
C PHE A 24 5.94 -13.45 4.15
N THR A 25 4.63 -13.28 4.22
CA THR A 25 3.75 -14.23 4.92
C THR A 25 3.75 -15.59 4.21
N ALA A 26 3.66 -15.60 2.88
CA ALA A 26 3.58 -16.82 2.08
C ALA A 26 4.92 -17.58 1.97
N PHE A 27 6.03 -16.89 1.68
CA PHE A 27 7.32 -17.53 1.40
C PHE A 27 8.21 -17.73 2.63
N PHE A 28 8.08 -16.87 3.63
CA PHE A 28 8.96 -16.88 4.81
C PHE A 28 8.22 -17.27 6.09
N SER A 29 6.94 -17.65 6.01
CA SER A 29 6.09 -18.04 7.16
C SER A 29 6.07 -16.99 8.28
N VAL A 30 6.27 -15.72 7.94
CA VAL A 30 6.18 -14.62 8.91
C VAL A 30 4.71 -14.43 9.27
N PRO A 31 4.36 -14.28 10.56
CA PRO A 31 2.97 -14.05 10.96
C PRO A 31 2.34 -12.86 10.22
N LEU A 32 1.14 -13.06 9.67
CA LEU A 32 0.37 -12.04 8.94
C LEU A 32 0.23 -10.75 9.75
N VAL A 33 0.06 -10.86 11.07
CA VAL A 33 -0.06 -9.70 11.97
C VAL A 33 1.19 -8.82 11.92
N ILE A 34 2.38 -9.41 11.85
CA ILE A 34 3.64 -8.67 11.83
C ILE A 34 3.80 -7.96 10.47
N THR A 35 3.62 -8.70 9.37
CA THR A 35 3.80 -8.16 8.02
C THR A 35 2.79 -7.05 7.71
N THR A 36 1.53 -7.22 8.09
CA THR A 36 0.48 -6.20 7.91
C THR A 36 0.70 -4.98 8.80
N THR A 37 1.12 -5.16 10.06
CA THR A 37 1.44 -4.03 10.96
C THR A 37 2.57 -3.18 10.39
N VAL A 38 3.66 -3.81 9.94
CA VAL A 38 4.79 -3.09 9.32
C VAL A 38 4.33 -2.34 8.05
N ALA A 39 3.58 -2.99 7.17
CA ALA A 39 3.07 -2.36 5.95
C ALA A 39 2.16 -1.16 6.25
N MET A 40 1.30 -1.25 7.28
CA MET A 40 0.45 -0.14 7.72
C MET A 40 1.28 1.02 8.28
N VAL A 41 2.24 0.75 9.16
CA VAL A 41 3.09 1.79 9.77
C VAL A 41 3.85 2.56 8.69
N VAL A 42 4.45 1.85 7.73
CA VAL A 42 5.20 2.49 6.64
C VAL A 42 4.28 3.30 5.73
N THR A 43 3.12 2.76 5.36
CA THR A 43 2.12 3.46 4.53
C THR A 43 1.65 4.76 5.19
N LEU A 44 1.31 4.70 6.47
CA LEU A 44 0.88 5.86 7.24
C LEU A 44 2.01 6.88 7.33
N GLY A 45 3.25 6.44 7.61
CA GLY A 45 4.43 7.30 7.64
C GLY A 45 4.69 8.02 6.31
N VAL A 46 4.52 7.35 5.17
CA VAL A 46 4.60 7.97 3.84
C VAL A 46 3.49 9.01 3.68
N GLY A 47 2.24 8.67 4.01
CA GLY A 47 1.11 9.61 3.93
C GLY A 47 1.33 10.87 4.78
N PHE A 48 1.74 10.71 6.03
CA PHE A 48 2.08 11.82 6.92
C PHE A 48 3.24 12.66 6.40
N SER A 49 4.28 12.04 5.82
CA SER A 49 5.40 12.77 5.23
C SER A 49 4.95 13.68 4.08
N ARG A 50 3.96 13.25 3.28
CA ARG A 50 3.39 14.04 2.18
C ARG A 50 2.51 15.19 2.69
N MET A 51 1.78 14.98 3.78
CA MET A 51 1.04 16.06 4.45
C MET A 51 2.00 17.08 5.09
N TYR A 52 3.06 16.61 5.75
CA TYR A 52 4.05 17.45 6.43
C TYR A 52 4.81 18.36 5.46
N LEU A 53 5.16 17.86 4.27
CA LEU A 53 5.77 18.65 3.21
C LEU A 53 4.81 19.68 2.58
N GLY A 54 3.53 19.70 2.98
CA GLY A 54 2.53 20.65 2.49
C GLY A 54 2.16 20.46 1.02
N VAL A 55 2.55 19.34 0.40
CA VAL A 55 2.39 19.08 -1.04
C VAL A 55 1.10 18.33 -1.38
N HIS A 56 0.45 17.72 -0.39
CA HIS A 56 -0.77 16.92 -0.57
C HIS A 56 -1.77 17.22 0.53
N TRP A 57 -3.04 17.41 0.15
CA TRP A 57 -4.13 17.51 1.11
C TRP A 57 -4.44 16.13 1.70
N PRO A 58 -5.03 16.06 2.91
CA PRO A 58 -5.42 14.78 3.52
C PRO A 58 -6.32 13.93 2.61
N THR A 59 -7.20 14.58 1.83
CA THR A 59 -8.06 13.97 0.82
C THR A 59 -7.29 13.30 -0.32
N ASP A 60 -6.13 13.85 -0.70
CA ASP A 60 -5.27 13.35 -1.79
C ASP A 60 -4.54 12.07 -1.35
N VAL A 61 -4.20 11.99 -0.07
CA VAL A 61 -3.61 10.81 0.56
C VAL A 61 -4.67 9.72 0.74
N LEU A 62 -5.86 10.06 1.22
CA LEU A 62 -6.98 9.11 1.40
C LEU A 62 -7.41 8.49 0.06
N SER A 63 -7.56 9.31 -1.00
CA SER A 63 -7.90 8.80 -2.32
C SER A 63 -6.81 7.89 -2.89
N GLY A 64 -5.53 8.24 -2.67
CA GLY A 64 -4.40 7.39 -3.01
C GLY A 64 -4.40 6.06 -2.26
N TRP A 65 -4.77 6.05 -0.98
CA TRP A 65 -4.88 4.80 -0.21
C TRP A 65 -6.03 3.91 -0.67
N VAL A 66 -7.20 4.48 -0.98
CA VAL A 66 -8.34 3.72 -1.51
C VAL A 66 -8.01 3.12 -2.88
N ALA A 67 -7.47 3.94 -3.80
CA ALA A 67 -7.08 3.47 -5.13
C ALA A 67 -6.00 2.39 -5.06
N GLY A 68 -4.98 2.58 -4.21
CA GLY A 68 -3.95 1.58 -3.96
C GLY A 68 -4.51 0.29 -3.35
N GLY A 69 -5.47 0.39 -2.44
CA GLY A 69 -6.08 -0.77 -1.77
C GLY A 69 -6.88 -1.64 -2.74
N ILE A 70 -7.63 -1.00 -3.65
CA ILE A 70 -8.35 -1.69 -4.74
C ILE A 70 -7.36 -2.43 -5.65
N TRP A 71 -6.28 -1.75 -6.04
CA TRP A 71 -5.23 -2.35 -6.88
C TRP A 71 -4.54 -3.53 -6.19
N LEU A 72 -4.17 -3.36 -4.91
CA LEU A 72 -3.60 -4.42 -4.10
C LEU A 72 -4.53 -5.64 -4.03
N GLY A 73 -5.83 -5.43 -3.80
CA GLY A 73 -6.82 -6.50 -3.79
C GLY A 73 -6.87 -7.26 -5.11
N ALA A 74 -6.83 -6.55 -6.24
CA ALA A 74 -6.77 -7.16 -7.57
C ALA A 74 -5.47 -7.98 -7.76
N CYS A 75 -4.32 -7.46 -7.32
CA CYS A 75 -3.05 -8.18 -7.39
C CYS A 75 -3.03 -9.43 -6.51
N LEU A 76 -3.57 -9.37 -5.29
CA LEU A 76 -3.65 -10.53 -4.39
C LEU A 76 -4.59 -11.59 -4.95
N GLN A 77 -5.69 -11.18 -5.56
CA GLN A 77 -6.62 -12.10 -6.21
C GLN A 77 -6.00 -12.73 -7.45
N GLY A 78 -5.23 -11.98 -8.25
CA GLY A 78 -4.44 -12.56 -9.33
C GLY A 78 -3.36 -13.53 -8.82
N LEU A 79 -2.71 -13.20 -7.71
CA LEU A 79 -1.68 -14.04 -7.09
C LEU A 79 -2.25 -15.35 -6.55
N SER A 80 -3.45 -15.35 -5.96
CA SER A 80 -4.09 -16.60 -5.52
C SER A 80 -4.48 -17.50 -6.69
N GLN A 81 -4.92 -16.91 -7.81
CA GLN A 81 -5.27 -17.67 -9.02
C GLN A 81 -4.05 -18.32 -9.70
N ILE A 82 -2.88 -17.66 -9.67
CA ILE A 82 -1.65 -18.14 -10.32
C ILE A 82 -0.83 -19.05 -9.39
N GLY A 83 -0.69 -18.67 -8.12
CA GLY A 83 0.18 -19.31 -7.16
C GLY A 83 -0.43 -20.53 -6.45
N GLY A 84 -1.75 -20.73 -6.53
CA GLY A 84 -2.42 -21.83 -5.82
C GLY A 84 -2.26 -21.73 -4.29
N ILE A 85 -2.30 -20.51 -3.76
CA ILE A 85 -2.41 -20.21 -2.33
C ILE A 85 -3.88 -19.99 -1.96
#